data_AF-A0A497P6X1-F1
#
_entry.id   AF-A0A497P6X1-F1
#
_cell.length_a   1.000
_cell.length_b   1.000
_cell.length_c   1.000
_cell.angle_alpha   90.00
_cell.angle_beta   90.00
_cell.angle_gamma   90.00
#
_symmetry.space_group_name_H-M   'P 1'
#
loop_
_entity.id
_entity.type
_entity.pdbx_description
1 polymer ?
#
loop_
_entity_poly.entity_id
_entity_poly.type
_entity_poly.pdbx_seq_one_letter_code
_entity_poly.pdbx_strand_id
1 'polypeptide(L)'
;MRKNKKNKGQMRLVEALLASFIILFAITFLNVFAATPFSPTYETSDLEKMGNNVLHDLDEKRLLSRFVYNEEWTTLTMALMVSLPPEVYFDLTVYYLNWTVANNEIIRYGDIEVFENSSYIASVTYIIPGYQTDYDPRILVLQLVRR
;
A
#
# COMPACT_ATOMS: atom_id res chain seq x y z
N MET A 1 30.23 -43.35 47.88
CA MET A 1 29.82 -42.98 46.50
C MET A 1 29.36 -41.53 46.48
N ARG A 2 30.14 -40.59 45.90
CA ARG A 2 29.75 -39.17 45.81
C ARG A 2 30.30 -38.52 44.54
N LYS A 3 29.80 -38.93 43.37
CA LYS A 3 30.10 -38.32 42.07
C LYS A 3 28.82 -38.25 41.22
N ASN A 4 27.87 -37.40 41.58
CA ASN A 4 26.72 -37.07 40.71
C ASN A 4 26.28 -35.59 40.79
N LYS A 5 26.96 -34.74 41.56
CA LYS A 5 26.57 -33.34 41.75
C LYS A 5 27.22 -32.37 40.74
N LYS A 6 28.34 -32.75 40.11
CA LYS A 6 29.05 -31.91 39.12
C LYS A 6 28.31 -31.78 37.77
N ASN A 7 27.60 -32.83 37.36
CA ASN A 7 26.99 -32.89 36.01
C ASN A 7 25.70 -32.06 35.90
N LYS A 8 25.02 -31.79 37.03
CA LYS A 8 23.78 -30.97 37.05
C LYS A 8 24.03 -29.51 36.67
N GLY A 9 25.16 -28.94 37.11
CA GLY A 9 25.53 -27.56 36.79
C GLY A 9 25.98 -27.42 35.33
N GLN A 10 26.74 -28.39 34.84
CA GLN A 10 27.18 -28.44 33.45
C GLN A 10 25.99 -28.59 32.48
N MET A 11 24.98 -29.40 32.82
CA MET A 11 23.76 -29.54 32.01
C MET A 11 22.99 -28.23 31.89
N ARG A 12 22.83 -27.47 32.98
CA ARG A 12 22.18 -26.16 32.96
C ARG A 12 22.91 -25.14 32.09
N LEU A 13 24.24 -25.20 32.06
CA LEU A 13 25.05 -24.35 31.20
C LEU A 13 24.83 -24.68 29.72
N VAL A 14 24.83 -25.97 29.38
CA VAL A 14 24.56 -26.45 28.02
C VAL A 14 23.15 -26.04 27.56
N GLU A 15 22.16 -26.17 28.45
CA GLU A 15 20.77 -25.79 28.18
C GLU A 15 20.62 -24.28 27.96
N ALA A 16 21.31 -23.45 28.75
CA ALA A 16 21.31 -22.00 28.55
C ALA A 16 22.00 -21.58 27.24
N LEU A 17 23.08 -22.26 26.86
CA LEU A 17 23.76 -22.03 25.57
C LEU A 17 22.88 -22.44 24.39
N LEU A 18 22.23 -23.60 24.48
CA LEU A 18 21.29 -24.08 23.46
C LEU A 18 20.11 -23.11 23.31
N ALA A 19 19.52 -22.67 24.42
CA ALA A 19 18.42 -21.70 24.41
C ALA A 19 18.85 -20.38 23.78
N SER A 20 20.06 -19.90 24.10
CA SER A 20 20.61 -18.69 23.48
C SER A 20 20.78 -18.84 21.97
N PHE A 21 21.27 -20.01 21.51
CA PHE A 21 21.38 -20.34 20.10
C PHE A 21 20.02 -20.39 19.40
N ILE A 22 19.02 -21.01 20.02
CA ILE A 22 17.65 -21.09 19.48
C ILE A 22 17.05 -19.69 19.34
N ILE A 23 17.24 -18.82 20.33
CA ILE A 23 16.74 -17.43 20.29
C ILE A 23 17.45 -16.64 19.18
N LEU A 24 18.78 -16.72 19.09
CA LEU A 24 19.54 -16.06 18.03
C LEU A 24 19.14 -16.56 16.64
N PHE A 25 18.99 -17.87 16.48
CA PHE A 25 18.54 -18.48 15.24
C PHE A 25 17.11 -18.05 14.88
N ALA A 26 16.20 -17.97 15.84
CA ALA A 26 14.84 -17.48 15.60
C ALA A 26 14.85 -16.03 15.13
N ILE A 27 15.67 -15.16 15.75
CA ILE A 27 15.80 -13.75 15.35
C ILE A 27 16.39 -13.64 13.94
N THR A 28 17.46 -14.39 13.62
CA THR A 28 18.07 -14.35 12.28
C THR A 28 17.14 -14.94 11.22
N PHE A 29 16.45 -16.04 11.54
CA PHE A 29 15.45 -16.65 10.65
C PHE A 29 14.30 -15.69 10.36
N LEU A 30 13.75 -15.03 11.38
CA LEU A 30 12.74 -14.00 11.20
C LEU A 30 13.27 -12.85 10.34
N ASN A 31 14.49 -12.37 10.56
CA ASN A 31 15.03 -11.29 9.74
C ASN A 31 15.29 -11.68 8.27
N VAL A 32 15.67 -12.94 8.01
CA VAL A 32 15.91 -13.42 6.62
C VAL A 32 14.60 -13.70 5.88
N PHE A 33 13.59 -14.24 6.56
CA PHE A 33 12.35 -14.69 5.91
C PHE A 33 11.14 -13.77 6.11
N ALA A 34 11.17 -12.87 7.11
CA ALA A 34 10.17 -11.81 7.27
C ALA A 34 10.57 -10.52 6.52
N ALA A 35 11.76 -10.46 5.93
CA ALA A 35 12.04 -9.46 4.90
C ALA A 35 11.05 -9.72 3.75
N THR A 36 10.12 -8.78 3.55
CA THR A 36 9.15 -8.83 2.46
C THR A 36 9.89 -9.09 1.16
N PRO A 37 9.47 -10.08 0.35
CA PRO A 37 10.13 -10.33 -0.91
C PRO A 37 10.02 -9.06 -1.77
N PHE A 38 11.16 -8.42 -2.07
CA PHE A 38 11.28 -7.30 -3.01
C PHE A 38 11.05 -7.77 -4.47
N SER A 39 10.06 -8.64 -4.68
CA SER A 39 9.63 -9.04 -6.01
C SER A 39 8.76 -7.94 -6.57
N PRO A 40 9.01 -7.46 -7.80
CA PRO A 40 8.14 -6.50 -8.46
C PRO A 40 6.68 -6.86 -8.47
N THR A 41 6.35 -8.14 -8.58
CA THR A 41 4.97 -8.62 -8.56
C THR A 41 4.28 -8.43 -7.20
N TYR A 42 5.04 -8.50 -6.10
CA TYR A 42 4.49 -8.31 -4.76
C TYR A 42 4.26 -6.82 -4.48
N GLU A 43 5.25 -5.97 -4.78
CA GLU A 43 5.13 -4.52 -4.65
C GLU A 43 4.00 -3.96 -5.52
N THR A 44 3.84 -4.44 -6.77
CA THR A 44 2.71 -4.01 -7.61
C THR A 44 1.37 -4.46 -7.04
N SER A 45 1.26 -5.69 -6.53
CA SER A 45 0.02 -6.18 -5.90
C SER A 45 -0.34 -5.39 -4.64
N ASP A 46 0.66 -4.98 -3.86
CA ASP A 46 0.42 -4.19 -2.66
C ASP A 46 0.06 -2.74 -2.98
N LEU A 47 0.66 -2.15 -4.02
CA LEU A 47 0.23 -0.85 -4.56
C LEU A 47 -1.21 -0.93 -5.11
N GLU A 48 -1.58 -1.98 -5.82
CA GLU A 48 -2.95 -2.18 -6.31
C GLU A 48 -3.98 -2.27 -5.16
N LYS A 49 -3.65 -3.03 -4.10
CA LYS A 49 -4.50 -3.09 -2.90
C LYS A 49 -4.60 -1.73 -2.22
N MET A 50 -3.48 -1.02 -2.10
CA MET A 50 -3.46 0.31 -1.51
C MET A 50 -4.33 1.30 -2.28
N GLY A 51 -4.22 1.32 -3.61
CA GLY A 51 -5.05 2.18 -4.47
C GLY A 51 -6.54 1.86 -4.35
N ASN A 52 -6.91 0.57 -4.37
CA ASN A 52 -8.29 0.14 -4.15
C ASN A 52 -8.82 0.58 -2.78
N ASN A 53 -8.04 0.34 -1.72
CA ASN A 53 -8.44 0.68 -0.35
C ASN A 53 -8.63 2.19 -0.18
N VAL A 54 -7.72 3.01 -0.70
CA VAL A 54 -7.84 4.48 -0.58
C VAL A 54 -9.08 4.99 -1.32
N LEU A 55 -9.33 4.54 -2.55
CA LEU A 55 -10.53 4.95 -3.28
C LEU A 55 -11.79 4.46 -2.58
N HIS A 56 -11.80 3.21 -2.11
CA HIS A 56 -12.93 2.64 -1.39
C HIS A 56 -13.21 3.38 -0.08
N ASP A 57 -12.20 3.69 0.74
CA ASP A 57 -12.33 4.41 2.00
C ASP A 57 -12.88 5.84 1.80
N LEU A 58 -12.46 6.51 0.73
CA LEU A 58 -13.00 7.83 0.36
C LEU A 58 -14.45 7.74 -0.09
N ASP A 59 -14.81 6.68 -0.83
CA ASP A 59 -16.17 6.46 -1.31
C ASP A 59 -17.14 6.07 -0.19
N GLU A 60 -16.70 5.21 0.74
CA GLU A 60 -17.47 4.82 1.93
C GLU A 60 -17.82 6.05 2.79
N LYS A 61 -16.90 7.00 2.90
CA LYS A 61 -17.10 8.29 3.58
C LYS A 61 -17.91 9.30 2.76
N ARG A 62 -18.38 8.92 1.57
CA ARG A 62 -19.07 9.78 0.59
C ARG A 62 -18.26 10.99 0.15
N LEU A 63 -16.94 10.93 0.30
CA LEU A 63 -16.02 11.98 -0.10
C LEU A 63 -15.66 11.85 -1.56
N LEU A 64 -15.39 10.63 -2.04
CA LEU A 64 -14.96 10.40 -3.42
C LEU A 64 -15.98 10.91 -4.43
N SER A 65 -17.24 10.48 -4.30
CA SER A 65 -18.34 10.97 -5.13
C SER A 65 -18.53 12.48 -4.98
N ARG A 66 -18.59 13.01 -3.76
CA ARG A 66 -18.69 14.46 -3.55
C ARG A 66 -17.61 15.22 -4.32
N PHE A 67 -16.34 14.84 -4.18
CA PHE A 67 -15.25 15.57 -4.82
C PHE A 67 -15.32 15.49 -6.36
N VAL A 68 -15.67 14.33 -6.90
CA VAL A 68 -15.76 14.14 -8.35
C VAL A 68 -16.91 14.95 -8.97
N TYR A 69 -18.11 14.91 -8.39
CA TYR A 69 -19.28 15.57 -8.98
C TYR A 69 -19.34 17.08 -8.69
N ASN A 70 -18.70 17.54 -7.62
CA ASN A 70 -18.56 18.97 -7.35
C ASN A 70 -17.32 19.59 -8.01
N GLU A 71 -16.57 18.82 -8.80
CA GLU A 71 -15.31 19.24 -9.43
C GLU A 71 -14.28 19.78 -8.42
N GLU A 72 -14.28 19.24 -7.19
CA GLU A 72 -13.34 19.60 -6.12
C GLU A 72 -11.99 18.88 -6.31
N TRP A 73 -11.38 18.97 -7.52
CA TRP A 73 -10.19 18.20 -7.92
C TRP A 73 -8.99 18.45 -7.02
N THR A 74 -8.73 19.71 -6.67
CA THR A 74 -7.66 20.09 -5.73
C THR A 74 -7.87 19.44 -4.35
N THR A 75 -9.11 19.37 -3.86
CA THR A 75 -9.45 18.69 -2.60
C THR A 75 -9.24 17.18 -2.70
N LEU A 76 -9.61 16.57 -3.84
CA LEU A 76 -9.36 15.15 -4.11
C LEU A 76 -7.86 14.84 -4.13
N THR A 77 -7.04 15.68 -4.77
CA THR A 77 -5.58 15.56 -4.76
C THR A 77 -5.05 15.58 -3.32
N MET A 78 -5.46 16.55 -2.50
CA MET A 78 -5.04 16.63 -1.10
C MET A 78 -5.50 15.41 -0.28
N ALA A 79 -6.73 14.94 -0.49
CA ALA A 79 -7.25 13.76 0.18
C ALA A 79 -6.42 12.51 -0.15
N LEU A 80 -6.05 12.31 -1.42
CA LEU A 80 -5.16 11.23 -1.84
C LEU A 80 -3.76 11.39 -1.24
N MET A 81 -3.19 12.59 -1.23
CA MET A 81 -1.86 12.85 -0.62
C MET A 81 -1.81 12.54 0.88
N VAL A 82 -2.92 12.76 1.61
CA VAL A 82 -3.01 12.44 3.05
C VAL A 82 -3.28 10.95 3.27
N SER A 83 -3.94 10.28 2.33
CA SER A 83 -4.34 8.87 2.46
C SER A 83 -3.28 7.89 2.00
N LEU A 84 -2.38 8.32 1.10
CA LEU A 84 -1.26 7.52 0.62
C LEU A 84 0.02 7.81 1.42
N PRO A 85 0.92 6.81 1.58
CA PRO A 85 2.23 7.04 2.16
C PRO A 85 3.04 8.06 1.35
N PRO A 86 3.93 8.84 1.99
CA PRO A 86 4.67 9.91 1.33
C PRO A 86 5.63 9.42 0.23
N GLU A 87 6.08 8.16 0.28
CA GLU A 87 6.89 7.55 -0.77
C GLU A 87 6.10 7.05 -2.00
N VAL A 88 4.77 7.13 -1.97
CA VAL A 88 3.90 6.71 -3.08
C VAL A 88 3.45 7.93 -3.87
N TYR A 89 3.73 7.91 -5.17
CA TYR A 89 3.32 8.93 -6.12
C TYR A 89 2.09 8.42 -6.88
N PHE A 90 1.22 9.33 -7.31
CA PHE A 90 -0.02 8.97 -7.96
C PHE A 90 -0.41 9.89 -9.10
N ASP A 91 -1.14 9.33 -10.05
CA ASP A 91 -1.82 10.04 -11.12
C ASP A 91 -3.24 9.47 -11.25
N LEU A 92 -4.24 10.31 -11.08
CA LEU A 92 -5.64 9.94 -11.21
C LEU A 92 -6.25 10.64 -12.42
N THR A 93 -6.90 9.87 -13.27
CA THR A 93 -7.79 10.40 -14.31
C THR A 93 -9.21 9.92 -14.08
N VAL A 94 -10.17 10.85 -14.18
CA VAL A 94 -11.60 10.55 -14.08
C VAL A 94 -12.19 10.58 -15.48
N TYR A 95 -13.01 9.59 -15.80
CA TYR A 95 -13.66 9.44 -17.10
C TYR A 95 -15.17 9.36 -16.96
N TYR A 96 -15.84 9.85 -17.98
CA TYR A 96 -17.22 9.50 -18.29
C TYR A 96 -17.29 8.04 -18.80
N LEU A 97 -18.49 7.45 -18.83
CA LEU A 97 -18.71 6.08 -19.34
C LEU A 97 -18.28 5.86 -20.81
N ASN A 98 -18.23 6.94 -21.60
CA ASN A 98 -17.75 6.92 -22.98
C ASN A 98 -16.21 7.08 -23.08
N TRP A 99 -15.48 7.01 -21.96
CA TRP A 99 -14.03 7.19 -21.86
C TRP A 99 -13.52 8.58 -22.23
N THR A 100 -14.38 9.61 -22.28
CA THR A 100 -13.90 10.99 -22.33
C THR A 100 -13.45 11.43 -20.94
N VAL A 101 -12.36 12.19 -20.87
CA VAL A 101 -11.83 12.72 -19.60
C VAL A 101 -12.84 13.69 -18.99
N ALA A 102 -13.11 13.53 -17.70
CA ALA A 102 -14.07 14.31 -16.93
C ALA A 102 -13.41 15.41 -16.09
N ASN A 103 -12.19 15.19 -15.59
CA ASN A 103 -11.46 16.21 -14.85
C ASN A 103 -10.84 17.26 -15.78
N ASN A 104 -10.94 18.53 -15.40
CA ASN A 104 -10.33 19.67 -16.10
C ASN A 104 -9.00 20.11 -15.47
N GLU A 105 -8.68 19.61 -14.27
CA GLU A 105 -7.42 19.83 -13.57
C GLU A 105 -6.63 18.52 -13.43
N ILE A 106 -5.31 18.63 -13.29
CA ILE A 106 -4.42 17.50 -13.07
C ILE A 106 -4.55 17.03 -11.62
N ILE A 107 -4.81 15.73 -11.43
CA ILE A 107 -4.91 15.09 -10.11
C ILE A 107 -3.69 14.19 -9.95
N ARG A 108 -2.53 14.81 -9.69
CA ARG A 108 -1.23 14.11 -9.63
C ARG A 108 -0.39 14.59 -8.46
N TYR A 109 0.32 13.66 -7.83
CA TYR A 109 1.43 13.93 -6.92
C TYR A 109 2.71 13.27 -7.47
N GLY A 110 3.71 14.09 -7.79
CA GLY A 110 4.98 13.66 -8.40
C GLY A 110 5.19 14.21 -9.81
N ASP A 111 6.45 14.23 -10.24
CA ASP A 111 6.85 14.63 -11.58
C ASP A 111 6.67 13.48 -12.59
N ILE A 112 6.49 13.81 -13.86
CA ILE A 112 6.32 12.82 -14.95
C ILE A 112 7.47 11.81 -15.00
N GLU A 113 8.69 12.26 -14.70
CA GLU A 113 9.90 11.42 -14.67
C GLU A 113 9.79 10.27 -13.67
N VAL A 114 9.04 10.44 -12.57
CA VAL A 114 8.84 9.38 -11.57
C VAL A 114 7.97 8.25 -12.13
N PHE A 115 6.98 8.59 -12.96
CA PHE A 115 6.11 7.61 -13.60
C PHE A 115 6.80 6.90 -14.76
N GLU A 116 7.70 7.57 -15.48
CA GLU A 116 8.45 6.98 -16.60
C GLU A 116 9.59 6.06 -16.15
N ASN A 117 10.24 6.38 -15.03
CA ASN A 117 11.42 5.65 -14.55
C ASN A 117 11.12 4.61 -13.45
N SER A 118 9.87 4.50 -12.98
CA SER A 118 9.52 3.53 -11.93
C SER A 118 9.50 2.10 -12.45
N SER A 119 10.15 1.18 -11.73
CA SER A 119 10.04 -0.26 -11.96
C SER A 119 8.76 -0.87 -11.39
N TYR A 120 8.08 -0.15 -10.49
CA TYR A 120 6.88 -0.60 -9.80
C TYR A 120 5.72 0.34 -10.13
N ILE A 121 4.87 -0.12 -11.05
CA ILE A 121 3.70 0.63 -11.51
C ILE A 121 2.46 -0.24 -11.27
N ALA A 122 1.50 0.29 -10.54
CA ALA A 122 0.18 -0.30 -10.36
C ALA A 122 -0.88 0.63 -10.96
N SER A 123 -1.94 0.04 -11.51
CA SER A 123 -3.09 0.79 -12.02
C SER A 123 -4.36 0.16 -11.49
N VAL A 124 -5.22 0.99 -10.90
CA VAL A 124 -6.48 0.58 -10.28
C VAL A 124 -7.62 1.31 -10.96
N THR A 125 -8.67 0.56 -11.34
CA THR A 125 -9.91 1.13 -11.85
C THR A 125 -11.00 1.02 -10.79
N TYR A 126 -11.63 2.13 -10.45
CA TYR A 126 -12.73 2.21 -9.51
C TYR A 126 -13.93 2.91 -10.16
N ILE A 127 -15.16 2.49 -9.86
CA ILE A 127 -16.37 3.06 -10.45
C ILE A 127 -17.22 3.64 -9.34
N ILE A 128 -17.61 4.89 -9.48
CA ILE A 128 -18.64 5.51 -8.64
C ILE A 128 -19.95 5.60 -9.43
N PRO A 129 -21.11 5.25 -8.83
CA PRO A 129 -22.38 5.15 -9.56
C PRO A 129 -23.06 6.50 -9.80
N GLY A 130 -22.73 7.52 -9.02
CA GLY A 130 -23.52 8.75 -8.95
C GLY A 130 -23.24 9.56 -7.69
N TYR A 131 -23.89 10.70 -7.55
CA TYR A 131 -23.88 11.50 -6.33
C TYR A 131 -25.32 11.84 -5.92
N GLN A 132 -25.59 11.69 -4.62
CA GLN A 132 -26.94 11.83 -4.04
C GLN A 132 -27.96 10.88 -4.70
N THR A 133 -28.94 11.43 -5.41
CA THR A 133 -30.00 10.67 -6.11
C THR A 133 -29.75 10.53 -7.61
N ASP A 134 -28.68 11.14 -8.12
CA ASP A 134 -28.42 11.22 -9.55
C ASP A 134 -27.47 10.09 -9.97
N TYR A 135 -28.01 9.19 -10.79
CA TYR A 135 -27.23 8.12 -11.41
C TYR A 135 -26.53 8.66 -12.65
N ASP A 136 -25.22 8.86 -12.55
CA ASP A 136 -24.37 9.36 -13.63
C ASP A 136 -22.95 8.82 -13.49
N PRO A 137 -22.70 7.52 -13.72
CA PRO A 137 -21.45 6.87 -13.30
C PRO A 137 -20.17 7.52 -13.84
N ARG A 138 -19.10 7.44 -13.05
CA ARG A 138 -17.75 7.86 -13.43
C ARG A 138 -16.75 6.74 -13.19
N ILE A 139 -15.78 6.63 -14.08
CA ILE A 139 -14.69 5.66 -14.02
C ILE A 139 -13.44 6.41 -13.55
N LEU A 140 -12.82 5.94 -12.48
CA LEU A 140 -11.59 6.50 -11.93
C LEU A 140 -10.46 5.53 -12.23
N VAL A 141 -9.40 6.01 -12.87
CA VAL A 141 -8.18 5.25 -13.14
C VAL A 141 -7.05 5.88 -12.34
N LEU A 142 -6.61 5.19 -11.29
CA LEU A 142 -5.55 5.61 -10.38
C LEU A 142 -4.29 4.80 -10.67
N GLN A 143 -3.26 5.49 -11.17
CA GLN A 143 -1.92 4.95 -11.31
C GLN A 143 -1.10 5.28 -10.07
N LEU A 144 -0.41 4.29 -9.52
CA LEU A 144 0.46 4.42 -8.36
C LEU A 144 1.87 3.94 -8.71
N VAL A 145 2.87 4.70 -8.27
CA VAL A 145 4.28 4.34 -8.42
C VAL A 145 5.04 4.57 -7.11
N ARG A 146 6.06 3.75 -6.88
CA ARG A 146 6.97 3.88 -5.74
C ARG A 146 8.41 3.89 -6.25
N ARG A 147 9.22 4.79 -5.71
CA ARG A 147 10.64 4.93 -6.06
C ARG A 147 11.52 3.87 -5.37
#